data_AF-A0A1Y2A1X7-F1
#
_entry.id   AF-A0A1Y2A1X7-F1
#
_cell.length_a   1.000
_cell.length_b   1.000
_cell.length_c   1.000
_cell.angle_alpha   90.00
_cell.angle_beta   90.00
_cell.angle_gamma   90.00
#
_symmetry.space_group_name_H-M   'P 1'
#
loop_
_entity.id
_entity.type
_entity.pdbx_description
1 polymer ?
#
loop_
_entity_poly.entity_id
_entity_poly.type
_entity_poly.pdbx_seq_one_letter_code
_entity_poly.pdbx_strand_id
1 'polypeptide(L)'
;MYTKLISLLGLAVTAQAHMHLHYPPTLKGDNNPHTKGEPDWLLNYPYGCCDKPSPGPCKGHLDLLDTDEGKPVVTWEAGQKANFSLSGLRIERTQENVYGGTHYGGSCQIGMSFDKGATFKVVTSWEGSCPHREGGEDPKGQVFDFTVPADVPSGNAVFAWTWVNREREFFMNCASVTIAGGNGDNEQQPPASSAAPAPSKTQAAQQPESTGVSQYTLSGCDCKCPSQTYTKACQCSCDSPSKNRRNVERQALALHKRILQHEEKMSAPVRRTESVAFNDRPDMLIEIDWKDKSDGICHSAGNPFELKYPNPGPDVIEGDGEYKLEEPTC
;
A
#
# COMPACT_ATOMS: atom_id res chain seq x y z
N MET A 1 -60.21 16.61 14.88
CA MET A 1 -58.80 17.06 14.77
C MET A 1 -57.93 15.82 14.76
N TYR A 2 -57.39 15.42 13.61
CA TYR A 2 -56.50 14.26 13.49
C TYR A 2 -55.06 14.76 13.38
N THR A 3 -54.27 14.55 14.42
CA THR A 3 -52.83 14.84 14.44
C THR A 3 -52.10 13.67 13.77
N LYS A 4 -51.55 13.89 12.58
CA LYS A 4 -50.64 12.92 11.93
C LYS A 4 -49.27 13.01 12.62
N LEU A 5 -48.86 11.94 13.31
CA LEU A 5 -47.47 11.73 13.68
C LEU A 5 -46.70 11.29 12.44
N ILE A 6 -45.76 12.12 11.98
CA ILE A 6 -44.76 11.74 10.98
C ILE A 6 -43.57 11.19 11.76
N SER A 7 -43.37 9.87 11.72
CA SER A 7 -42.15 9.24 12.23
C SER A 7 -41.07 9.39 11.16
N LEU A 8 -40.07 10.24 11.40
CA LEU A 8 -38.83 10.23 10.63
C LEU A 8 -38.02 8.99 11.04
N LEU A 9 -38.04 7.94 10.21
CA LEU A 9 -36.97 6.95 10.24
C LEU A 9 -35.72 7.61 9.66
N GLY A 10 -34.77 7.95 10.53
CA GLY A 10 -33.42 8.27 10.11
C GLY A 10 -32.76 7.01 9.54
N LEU A 11 -32.53 6.98 8.23
CA LEU A 11 -31.64 6.00 7.60
C LEU A 11 -30.22 6.28 8.08
N ALA A 12 -29.77 5.55 9.11
CA ALA A 12 -28.36 5.42 9.39
C ALA A 12 -27.73 4.60 8.26
N VAL A 13 -27.20 5.29 7.25
CA VAL A 13 -26.33 4.65 6.26
C VAL A 13 -25.03 4.35 6.98
N THR A 14 -24.85 3.11 7.42
CA THR A 14 -23.53 2.63 7.87
C THR A 14 -22.68 2.52 6.61
N ALA A 15 -21.84 3.52 6.37
CA ALA A 15 -20.80 3.41 5.36
C ALA A 15 -19.80 2.36 5.84
N GLN A 16 -20.00 1.11 5.43
CA GLN A 16 -19.00 0.07 5.57
C GLN A 16 -17.85 0.43 4.62
N ALA A 17 -16.70 0.80 5.15
CA ALA A 17 -15.52 1.10 4.35
C ALA A 17 -14.43 0.06 4.68
N HIS A 18 -13.94 -0.60 3.66
CA HIS A 18 -13.21 -1.85 3.82
C HIS A 18 -12.16 -1.89 2.73
N MET A 19 -10.88 -1.97 3.10
CA MET A 19 -9.78 -2.05 2.16
C MET A 19 -8.96 -3.29 2.47
N HIS A 20 -8.35 -3.85 1.43
CA HIS A 20 -7.42 -4.96 1.55
C HIS A 20 -6.20 -4.75 0.65
N LEU A 21 -5.12 -5.47 0.94
CA LEU A 21 -3.91 -5.49 0.14
C LEU A 21 -4.19 -6.17 -1.22
N HIS A 22 -4.00 -5.41 -2.29
CA HIS A 22 -4.16 -5.86 -3.67
C HIS A 22 -2.84 -6.29 -4.30
N TYR A 23 -1.78 -5.52 -4.06
CA TYR A 23 -0.42 -5.88 -4.48
C TYR A 23 0.55 -5.59 -3.34
N PRO A 24 1.50 -6.50 -3.03
CA PRO A 24 1.58 -7.87 -3.54
C PRO A 24 0.34 -8.71 -3.17
N PRO A 25 -0.01 -9.73 -3.98
CA PRO A 25 -1.16 -10.59 -3.67
C PRO A 25 -1.09 -11.23 -2.27
N THR A 26 -2.16 -11.10 -1.50
CA THR A 26 -2.21 -11.52 -0.10
C THR A 26 -2.34 -13.03 0.04
N LEU A 27 -1.86 -13.61 1.14
CA LEU A 27 -2.17 -14.97 1.55
C LEU A 27 -3.69 -15.14 1.63
N LYS A 28 -4.19 -16.25 1.07
CA LYS A 28 -5.63 -16.54 0.87
C LYS A 28 -6.43 -15.45 0.12
N GLY A 29 -5.76 -14.58 -0.64
CA GLY A 29 -6.41 -13.62 -1.52
C GLY A 29 -6.97 -14.26 -2.78
N ASP A 30 -8.02 -13.67 -3.35
CA ASP A 30 -8.55 -14.02 -4.68
C ASP A 30 -7.59 -13.58 -5.81
N ASN A 31 -6.80 -12.55 -5.53
CA ASN A 31 -5.71 -12.07 -6.38
C ASN A 31 -4.44 -12.94 -6.32
N ASN A 32 -4.34 -13.89 -5.39
CA ASN A 32 -3.13 -14.69 -5.22
C ASN A 32 -3.19 -15.97 -6.07
N PRO A 33 -2.26 -16.15 -7.03
CA PRO A 33 -2.28 -17.30 -7.95
C PRO A 33 -2.00 -18.65 -7.26
N HIS A 34 -1.54 -18.63 -6.00
CA HIS A 34 -1.27 -19.82 -5.21
C HIS A 34 -2.42 -20.23 -4.30
N THR A 35 -3.45 -19.39 -4.13
CA THR A 35 -4.62 -19.71 -3.30
C THR A 35 -5.29 -20.99 -3.77
N LYS A 36 -5.49 -21.95 -2.86
CA LYS A 36 -6.29 -23.15 -3.13
C LYS A 36 -7.65 -23.06 -2.43
N GLY A 37 -8.66 -23.60 -3.10
CA GLY A 37 -10.05 -23.54 -2.63
C GLY A 37 -10.60 -22.11 -2.63
N GLU A 38 -11.49 -21.84 -1.68
CA GLU A 38 -12.06 -20.51 -1.52
C GLU A 38 -11.00 -19.54 -0.92
N PRO A 39 -10.93 -18.28 -1.39
CA PRO A 39 -10.14 -17.22 -0.74
C PRO A 39 -10.57 -16.98 0.73
N ASP A 40 -10.08 -15.96 1.46
CA ASP A 40 -10.58 -15.55 2.79
C ASP A 40 -11.34 -14.20 2.74
N TRP A 41 -12.62 -14.17 3.09
CA TRP A 41 -13.54 -13.06 2.73
C TRP A 41 -13.48 -11.99 3.77
N LEU A 42 -12.81 -12.28 4.88
CA LEU A 42 -12.52 -11.36 5.95
C LEU A 42 -11.27 -10.52 5.68
N LEU A 43 -10.60 -10.71 4.54
CA LEU A 43 -9.40 -9.94 4.18
C LEU A 43 -9.66 -8.44 4.05
N ASN A 44 -10.84 -8.04 3.55
CA ASN A 44 -11.24 -6.63 3.49
C ASN A 44 -12.00 -6.16 4.73
N TYR A 45 -12.27 -7.01 5.72
CA TYR A 45 -12.94 -6.61 6.95
C TYR A 45 -11.94 -6.34 8.08
N PRO A 46 -12.30 -5.51 9.08
CA PRO A 46 -11.44 -5.29 10.22
C PRO A 46 -11.32 -6.54 11.10
N TYR A 47 -10.32 -6.55 11.96
CA TYR A 47 -10.16 -7.57 12.99
C TYR A 47 -11.34 -7.50 13.98
N GLY A 48 -11.85 -8.66 14.40
CA GLY A 48 -13.02 -8.73 15.29
C GLY A 48 -14.38 -8.42 14.65
N CYS A 49 -14.49 -8.40 13.31
CA CYS A 49 -15.74 -8.12 12.60
C CYS A 49 -16.66 -9.35 12.50
N CYS A 50 -17.91 -9.14 12.06
CA CYS A 50 -18.81 -10.22 11.60
C CYS A 50 -19.00 -11.36 12.61
N ASP A 51 -19.02 -11.02 13.91
CA ASP A 51 -19.09 -11.98 15.02
C ASP A 51 -17.94 -13.02 15.00
N LYS A 52 -16.80 -12.66 14.42
CA LYS A 52 -15.57 -13.47 14.41
C LYS A 52 -14.53 -12.88 15.36
N PRO A 53 -13.78 -13.73 16.08
CA PRO A 53 -12.64 -13.28 16.85
C PRO A 53 -11.50 -12.78 15.94
N SER A 54 -10.60 -12.00 16.50
CA SER A 54 -9.38 -11.55 15.84
C SER A 54 -8.41 -12.74 15.67
N PRO A 55 -8.05 -13.14 14.44
CA PRO A 55 -7.38 -14.41 14.16
C PRO A 55 -5.86 -14.43 14.39
N GLY A 56 -5.29 -13.39 15.02
CA GLY A 56 -3.83 -13.20 15.08
C GLY A 56 -3.25 -12.61 13.79
N PRO A 57 -1.92 -12.44 13.71
CA PRO A 57 -1.26 -11.82 12.56
C PRO A 57 -1.64 -12.45 11.23
N CYS A 58 -1.66 -11.64 10.16
CA CYS A 58 -1.90 -12.11 8.79
C CYS A 58 -3.22 -12.88 8.60
N LYS A 59 -4.27 -12.51 9.37
CA LYS A 59 -5.58 -13.17 9.37
C LYS A 59 -5.52 -14.67 9.74
N GLY A 60 -4.45 -15.09 10.44
CA GLY A 60 -4.24 -16.49 10.83
C GLY A 60 -3.63 -17.37 9.74
N HIS A 61 -3.19 -16.81 8.61
CA HIS A 61 -2.72 -17.57 7.44
C HIS A 61 -1.21 -17.86 7.43
N LEU A 62 -0.51 -17.68 8.55
CA LEU A 62 0.94 -17.91 8.63
C LEU A 62 1.33 -19.39 8.50
N ASP A 63 0.41 -20.32 8.79
CA ASP A 63 0.60 -21.76 8.60
C ASP A 63 0.77 -22.16 7.12
N LEU A 64 0.35 -21.30 6.18
CA LEU A 64 0.47 -21.54 4.75
C LEU A 64 1.89 -21.35 4.21
N LEU A 65 2.77 -20.64 4.92
CA LEU A 65 4.08 -20.21 4.41
C LEU A 65 4.97 -21.37 3.96
N ASP A 66 4.88 -22.52 4.62
CA ASP A 66 5.64 -23.74 4.29
C ASP A 66 4.90 -24.68 3.32
N THR A 67 3.82 -24.20 2.68
CA THR A 67 2.99 -24.96 1.75
C THR A 67 3.05 -24.37 0.32
N ASP A 68 2.43 -25.06 -0.63
CA ASP A 68 2.25 -24.52 -1.99
C ASP A 68 1.47 -23.20 -2.03
N GLU A 69 0.55 -22.96 -1.08
CA GLU A 69 -0.27 -21.74 -1.05
C GLU A 69 0.53 -20.51 -0.57
N GLY A 70 1.59 -20.74 0.22
CA GLY A 70 2.47 -19.71 0.74
C GLY A 70 3.66 -19.36 -0.15
N LYS A 71 3.68 -19.84 -1.40
CA LYS A 71 4.74 -19.51 -2.35
C LYS A 71 4.84 -17.99 -2.55
N PRO A 72 6.06 -17.42 -2.62
CA PRO A 72 6.26 -15.99 -2.84
C PRO A 72 5.60 -15.51 -4.13
N VAL A 73 4.89 -14.38 -4.05
CA VAL A 73 4.13 -13.81 -5.18
C VAL A 73 4.89 -12.70 -5.91
N VAL A 74 5.99 -12.22 -5.33
CA VAL A 74 6.86 -11.21 -5.91
C VAL A 74 8.29 -11.36 -5.37
N THR A 75 9.27 -11.00 -6.21
CA THR A 75 10.65 -10.81 -5.79
C THR A 75 11.02 -9.33 -5.84
N TRP A 76 11.66 -8.87 -4.77
CA TRP A 76 12.15 -7.51 -4.63
C TRP A 76 13.64 -7.51 -4.34
N GLU A 77 14.39 -6.57 -4.92
CA GLU A 77 15.81 -6.38 -4.60
C GLU A 77 15.98 -5.51 -3.35
N ALA A 78 16.94 -5.84 -2.48
CA ALA A 78 17.30 -4.98 -1.35
C ALA A 78 17.72 -3.59 -1.85
N GLY A 79 17.23 -2.53 -1.19
CA GLY A 79 17.49 -1.15 -1.57
C GLY A 79 16.67 -0.63 -2.76
N GLN A 80 15.83 -1.45 -3.39
CA GLN A 80 15.02 -0.99 -4.52
C GLN A 80 13.85 -0.11 -4.07
N LYS A 81 13.41 0.78 -4.98
CA LYS A 81 12.08 1.39 -4.88
C LYS A 81 11.03 0.36 -5.29
N ALA A 82 10.03 0.16 -4.45
CA ALA A 82 8.92 -0.76 -4.67
C ALA A 82 7.59 -0.04 -4.36
N ASN A 83 6.48 -0.70 -4.61
CA ASN A 83 5.18 -0.22 -4.21
C ASN A 83 4.31 -1.37 -3.69
N PHE A 84 3.27 -0.99 -2.96
CA PHE A 84 2.11 -1.82 -2.70
C PHE A 84 0.85 -1.08 -3.14
N SER A 85 -0.24 -1.81 -3.36
CA SER A 85 -1.53 -1.19 -3.63
C SER A 85 -2.65 -1.82 -2.83
N LEU A 86 -3.67 -1.03 -2.55
CA LEU A 86 -4.86 -1.43 -1.81
C LEU A 86 -6.07 -1.50 -2.74
N SER A 87 -7.09 -2.26 -2.36
CA SER A 87 -8.34 -2.36 -3.10
C SER A 87 -9.52 -2.29 -2.13
N GLY A 88 -10.53 -1.54 -2.52
CA GLY A 88 -11.88 -1.63 -1.95
C GLY A 88 -12.83 -2.42 -2.87
N LEU A 89 -12.34 -2.98 -3.98
CA LEU A 89 -13.15 -3.85 -4.82
C LEU A 89 -13.52 -5.12 -4.05
N ARG A 90 -14.60 -5.79 -4.48
CA ARG A 90 -15.04 -7.03 -3.86
C ARG A 90 -14.01 -8.13 -4.15
N ILE A 91 -13.61 -8.83 -3.10
CA ILE A 91 -12.95 -10.14 -3.17
C ILE A 91 -13.94 -11.13 -3.78
N GLU A 92 -13.68 -11.61 -4.99
CA GLU A 92 -14.67 -12.38 -5.76
C GLU A 92 -15.00 -13.70 -5.05
N ARG A 93 -16.27 -13.86 -4.65
CA ARG A 93 -16.76 -15.06 -3.95
C ARG A 93 -18.28 -15.22 -3.90
N THR A 94 -18.71 -16.36 -3.33
CA THR A 94 -20.10 -16.77 -3.15
C THR A 94 -20.80 -16.21 -1.89
N GLN A 95 -20.05 -15.69 -0.90
CA GLN A 95 -20.58 -15.15 0.36
C GLN A 95 -20.64 -13.61 0.34
N GLU A 96 -21.50 -13.00 1.18
CA GLU A 96 -21.66 -11.54 1.28
C GLU A 96 -20.32 -10.81 1.32
N ASN A 97 -20.03 -10.11 0.23
CA ASN A 97 -18.86 -9.26 0.15
C ASN A 97 -19.27 -7.87 -0.29
N VAL A 98 -19.22 -6.95 0.67
CA VAL A 98 -19.59 -5.56 0.43
C VAL A 98 -18.48 -4.87 -0.35
N TYR A 99 -18.89 -3.91 -1.17
CA TYR A 99 -17.93 -3.01 -1.79
C TYR A 99 -17.28 -2.17 -0.67
N GLY A 100 -15.99 -1.97 -0.79
CA GLY A 100 -15.14 -1.32 0.19
C GLY A 100 -15.21 0.20 0.14
N GLY A 101 -14.25 0.83 0.82
CA GLY A 101 -14.19 2.27 0.97
C GLY A 101 -12.99 2.68 1.83
N THR A 102 -12.54 3.92 1.67
CA THR A 102 -11.26 4.37 2.23
C THR A 102 -11.33 4.81 3.69
N HIS A 103 -12.52 4.82 4.32
CA HIS A 103 -12.81 5.51 5.58
C HIS A 103 -12.29 6.95 5.64
N TYR A 104 -12.12 7.57 4.46
CA TYR A 104 -11.54 8.88 4.35
C TYR A 104 -10.16 8.95 5.04
N GLY A 105 -9.33 7.91 4.88
CA GLY A 105 -7.97 7.86 5.41
C GLY A 105 -7.81 7.02 6.67
N GLY A 106 -6.99 7.50 7.60
CA GLY A 106 -6.35 6.73 8.64
C GLY A 106 -4.85 6.67 8.45
N SER A 107 -4.21 5.77 9.20
CA SER A 107 -2.75 5.60 9.15
C SER A 107 -2.41 4.15 8.89
N CYS A 108 -1.36 3.92 8.11
CA CYS A 108 -0.89 2.58 7.77
C CYS A 108 0.56 2.37 8.16
N GLN A 109 0.90 1.12 8.42
CA GLN A 109 2.28 0.66 8.53
C GLN A 109 2.49 -0.52 7.60
N ILE A 110 3.64 -0.56 6.94
CA ILE A 110 4.15 -1.78 6.32
C ILE A 110 5.37 -2.28 7.07
N GLY A 111 5.56 -3.59 7.06
CA GLY A 111 6.75 -4.20 7.64
C GLY A 111 7.07 -5.54 7.01
N MET A 112 8.23 -6.05 7.38
CA MET A 112 8.75 -7.32 6.89
C MET A 112 9.11 -8.24 8.06
N SER A 113 8.79 -9.52 7.89
CA SER A 113 9.18 -10.60 8.80
C SER A 113 10.03 -11.62 8.06
N PHE A 114 11.15 -12.00 8.67
CA PHE A 114 12.05 -13.07 8.19
C PHE A 114 12.03 -14.30 9.11
N ASP A 115 11.17 -14.30 10.12
CA ASP A 115 11.01 -15.34 11.14
C ASP A 115 9.60 -15.97 11.08
N LYS A 116 9.06 -16.10 9.86
CA LYS A 116 7.75 -16.70 9.56
C LYS A 116 6.56 -16.01 10.24
N GLY A 117 6.65 -14.70 10.45
CA GLY A 117 5.61 -13.87 11.03
C GLY A 117 5.63 -13.79 12.56
N ALA A 118 6.72 -14.22 13.21
CA ALA A 118 6.85 -14.07 14.66
C ALA A 118 7.12 -12.61 15.06
N THR A 119 7.95 -11.90 14.28
CA THR A 119 8.20 -10.46 14.44
C THR A 119 8.11 -9.74 13.10
N PHE A 120 7.63 -8.50 13.09
CA PHE A 120 7.54 -7.66 11.89
C PHE A 120 8.25 -6.35 12.14
N LYS A 121 9.34 -6.10 11.42
CA LYS A 121 10.09 -4.83 11.51
C LYS A 121 9.48 -3.79 10.59
N VAL A 122 9.24 -2.59 11.12
CA VAL A 122 8.63 -1.49 10.36
C VAL A 122 9.51 -1.08 9.19
N VAL A 123 8.96 -1.11 7.98
CA VAL A 123 9.66 -0.62 6.77
C VAL A 123 9.27 0.82 6.49
N THR A 124 7.98 1.16 6.48
CA THR A 124 7.51 2.54 6.26
C THR A 124 6.18 2.77 6.96
N SER A 125 5.99 3.96 7.52
CA SER A 125 4.74 4.41 8.13
C SER A 125 4.12 5.56 7.33
N TRP A 126 2.82 5.49 7.08
CA TRP A 126 2.01 6.61 6.57
C TRP A 126 1.13 7.11 7.71
N GLU A 127 1.44 8.29 8.22
CA GLU A 127 0.67 8.94 9.29
C GLU A 127 -0.34 9.90 8.65
N GLY A 128 -1.53 9.37 8.38
CA GLY A 128 -2.61 10.06 7.69
C GLY A 128 -2.70 9.77 6.20
N SER A 129 -3.91 9.94 5.64
CA SER A 129 -4.23 9.64 4.22
C SER A 129 -3.74 8.27 3.72
N CYS A 130 -3.78 7.25 4.58
CA CYS A 130 -3.65 5.87 4.15
C CYS A 130 -4.83 5.04 4.67
N PRO A 131 -5.67 4.46 3.78
CA PRO A 131 -5.72 4.59 2.31
C PRO A 131 -5.82 6.04 1.81
N HIS A 132 -5.49 6.29 0.55
CA HIS A 132 -5.57 7.63 -0.04
C HIS A 132 -7.02 8.11 0.03
N ARG A 133 -7.26 9.22 0.73
CA ARG A 133 -8.59 9.78 1.00
C ARG A 133 -9.43 9.91 -0.27
N GLU A 134 -8.82 10.47 -1.31
CA GLU A 134 -9.44 10.73 -2.63
C GLU A 134 -9.09 9.68 -3.70
N GLY A 135 -8.44 8.58 -3.30
CA GLY A 135 -8.01 7.52 -4.22
C GLY A 135 -9.13 6.60 -4.68
N GLY A 136 -10.30 6.64 -4.04
CA GLY A 136 -11.41 5.72 -4.29
C GLY A 136 -11.03 4.27 -3.96
N GLU A 137 -11.81 3.32 -4.48
CA GLU A 137 -11.66 1.89 -4.17
C GLU A 137 -10.84 1.11 -5.19
N ASP A 138 -10.56 1.71 -6.35
CA ASP A 138 -9.77 1.08 -7.42
C ASP A 138 -8.27 1.09 -7.05
N PRO A 139 -7.54 -0.04 -7.20
CA PRO A 139 -6.12 -0.12 -6.92
C PRO A 139 -5.26 0.95 -7.60
N LYS A 140 -5.67 1.45 -8.77
CA LYS A 140 -4.95 2.51 -9.50
C LYS A 140 -4.90 3.83 -8.75
N GLY A 141 -5.88 4.10 -7.90
CA GLY A 141 -5.92 5.29 -7.03
C GLY A 141 -5.32 5.04 -5.64
N GLN A 142 -4.89 3.81 -5.36
CA GLN A 142 -4.47 3.35 -4.03
C GLN A 142 -3.07 2.74 -4.06
N VAL A 143 -2.11 3.42 -4.71
CA VAL A 143 -0.71 2.98 -4.81
C VAL A 143 0.18 3.74 -3.83
N PHE A 144 1.06 3.03 -3.16
CA PHE A 144 1.95 3.55 -2.12
C PHE A 144 3.38 3.09 -2.38
N ASP A 145 4.27 4.05 -2.60
CA ASP A 145 5.68 3.78 -2.87
C ASP A 145 6.49 3.69 -1.59
N PHE A 146 7.42 2.75 -1.54
CA PHE A 146 8.37 2.59 -0.44
C PHE A 146 9.73 2.16 -0.96
N THR A 147 10.74 2.17 -0.10
CA THR A 147 12.06 1.61 -0.41
C THR A 147 12.27 0.36 0.42
N VAL A 148 12.59 -0.76 -0.22
CA VAL A 148 13.03 -1.97 0.50
C VAL A 148 14.34 -1.61 1.21
N PRO A 149 14.48 -1.81 2.54
CA PRO A 149 15.71 -1.44 3.21
C PRO A 149 16.91 -2.18 2.60
N ALA A 150 18.06 -1.53 2.48
CA ALA A 150 19.20 -2.07 1.74
C ALA A 150 19.93 -3.22 2.49
N ASP A 151 19.74 -3.29 3.80
CA ASP A 151 20.39 -4.22 4.72
C ASP A 151 19.46 -5.33 5.22
N VAL A 152 18.26 -5.47 4.64
CA VAL A 152 17.38 -6.61 4.89
C VAL A 152 18.08 -7.94 4.56
N PRO A 153 17.70 -9.04 5.24
CA PRO A 153 18.12 -10.37 4.83
C PRO A 153 17.67 -10.74 3.41
N SER A 154 18.46 -11.57 2.73
CA SER A 154 17.99 -12.26 1.52
C SER A 154 17.09 -13.44 1.89
N GLY A 155 16.20 -13.83 0.97
CA GLY A 155 15.35 -15.01 1.11
C GLY A 155 13.87 -14.69 1.20
N ASN A 156 13.07 -15.69 1.59
CA ASN A 156 11.63 -15.52 1.72
C ASN A 156 11.29 -14.72 2.97
N ALA A 157 10.34 -13.80 2.83
CA ALA A 157 9.85 -12.93 3.88
C ALA A 157 8.33 -12.81 3.83
N VAL A 158 7.73 -12.39 4.94
CA VAL A 158 6.33 -11.98 4.98
C VAL A 158 6.28 -10.47 4.93
N PHE A 159 5.69 -9.92 3.88
CA PHE A 159 5.31 -8.51 3.81
C PHE A 159 3.96 -8.33 4.49
N ALA A 160 3.86 -7.40 5.45
CA ALA A 160 2.61 -7.07 6.12
C ALA A 160 2.22 -5.62 5.84
N TRP A 161 0.95 -5.42 5.53
CA TRP A 161 0.29 -4.11 5.54
C TRP A 161 -0.70 -4.08 6.69
N THR A 162 -0.72 -2.97 7.42
CA THR A 162 -1.68 -2.67 8.48
C THR A 162 -2.32 -1.32 8.25
N TRP A 163 -3.55 -1.16 8.75
CA TRP A 163 -4.28 0.10 8.70
C TRP A 163 -5.15 0.26 9.94
N VAL A 164 -5.10 1.45 10.53
CA VAL A 164 -6.00 1.89 11.60
C VAL A 164 -6.81 3.07 11.08
N ASN A 165 -8.12 2.87 10.93
CA ASN A 165 -9.05 3.94 10.55
C ASN A 165 -9.51 4.74 11.79
N ARG A 166 -10.22 5.84 11.56
CA ARG A 166 -10.66 6.74 12.65
C ARG A 166 -11.86 6.20 13.42
N GLU A 167 -12.52 5.18 12.89
CA GLU A 167 -13.58 4.41 13.54
C GLU A 167 -13.03 3.36 14.52
N ARG A 168 -11.71 3.37 14.73
CA ARG A 168 -10.99 2.46 15.64
C ARG A 168 -11.11 1.03 15.18
N GLU A 169 -10.83 0.81 13.91
CA GLU A 169 -10.80 -0.51 13.31
C GLU A 169 -9.42 -0.81 12.74
N PHE A 170 -8.93 -2.01 13.05
CA PHE A 170 -7.62 -2.48 12.63
C PHE A 170 -7.76 -3.48 11.49
N PHE A 171 -6.94 -3.28 10.45
CA PHE A 171 -6.82 -4.17 9.31
C PHE A 171 -5.37 -4.63 9.20
N MET A 172 -5.20 -5.87 8.77
CA MET A 172 -3.88 -6.41 8.44
C MET A 172 -4.02 -7.50 7.39
N ASN A 173 -3.24 -7.39 6.32
CA ASN A 173 -3.07 -8.42 5.31
C ASN A 173 -1.59 -8.65 5.08
N CYS A 174 -1.24 -9.86 4.62
CA CYS A 174 0.15 -10.25 4.45
C CYS A 174 0.35 -11.00 3.14
N ALA A 175 1.51 -10.82 2.52
CA ALA A 175 1.93 -11.52 1.33
C ALA A 175 3.27 -12.23 1.57
N SER A 176 3.44 -13.40 0.96
CA SER A 176 4.74 -14.06 0.87
C SER A 176 5.55 -13.40 -0.24
N VAL A 177 6.75 -12.94 0.06
CA VAL A 177 7.65 -12.26 -0.89
C VAL A 177 9.05 -12.85 -0.81
N THR A 178 9.86 -12.64 -1.85
CA THR A 178 11.28 -12.99 -1.84
C THR A 178 12.10 -11.71 -1.91
N ILE A 179 13.12 -11.61 -1.07
CA ILE A 179 14.11 -10.55 -1.13
C ILE A 179 15.41 -11.08 -1.75
N ALA A 180 15.88 -10.43 -2.80
CA ALA A 180 17.14 -10.70 -3.47
C ALA A 180 18.19 -9.63 -3.11
N GLY A 181 19.47 -10.00 -3.14
CA GLY A 181 20.59 -9.07 -2.95
C GLY A 181 20.77 -8.47 -1.55
N GLY A 182 20.05 -8.96 -0.54
CA GLY A 182 20.17 -8.55 0.86
C GLY A 182 21.35 -9.21 1.61
N ASN A 183 21.85 -8.56 2.66
CA ASN A 183 23.07 -8.95 3.38
C ASN A 183 22.85 -9.91 4.57
N GLY A 184 21.79 -10.71 4.56
CA GLY A 184 21.51 -11.66 5.65
C GLY A 184 22.06 -13.06 5.37
N ASP A 185 22.96 -13.52 6.24
CA ASP A 185 23.40 -14.91 6.30
C ASP A 185 22.23 -15.83 6.69
N ASN A 186 21.50 -16.35 5.70
CA ASN A 186 20.69 -17.55 5.88
C ASN A 186 20.76 -18.41 4.62
N GLU A 187 21.77 -19.26 4.66
CA GLU A 187 22.13 -20.26 3.65
C GLU A 187 21.11 -21.41 3.67
N GLN A 188 20.31 -21.52 2.61
CA GLN A 188 19.71 -22.79 2.20
C GLN A 188 19.52 -22.79 0.68
N GLN A 189 20.64 -22.93 -0.04
CA GLN A 189 20.66 -23.21 -1.47
C GLN A 189 20.87 -24.72 -1.69
N PRO A 190 20.05 -25.41 -2.50
CA PRO A 190 20.40 -26.75 -3.00
C PRO A 190 21.62 -26.70 -3.93
N PRO A 191 22.36 -27.82 -4.09
CA PRO A 191 23.74 -27.81 -4.55
C PRO A 191 23.87 -27.40 -6.02
N ALA A 192 24.92 -26.63 -6.28
CA ALA A 192 25.37 -26.18 -7.60
C ALA A 192 25.69 -27.36 -8.54
N SER A 193 25.30 -27.23 -9.80
CA SER A 193 25.89 -28.00 -10.91
C SER A 193 26.61 -27.05 -11.87
N SER A 194 27.95 -27.15 -11.81
CA SER A 194 28.96 -26.97 -12.86
C SER A 194 28.80 -25.88 -13.95
N ALA A 195 29.66 -24.87 -13.81
CA ALA A 195 30.55 -24.30 -14.84
C ALA A 195 29.95 -23.81 -16.18
N ALA A 196 29.97 -22.49 -16.37
CA ALA A 196 30.20 -21.87 -17.68
C ALA A 196 31.00 -20.55 -17.51
N PRO A 197 31.84 -20.15 -18.50
CA PRO A 197 32.87 -19.12 -18.32
C PRO A 197 32.31 -17.69 -18.39
N ALA A 198 33.01 -16.78 -17.72
CA ALA A 198 32.72 -15.35 -17.69
C ALA A 198 32.63 -14.73 -19.10
N PRO A 199 31.58 -13.94 -19.41
CA PRO A 199 31.60 -13.10 -20.59
C PRO A 199 32.33 -11.78 -20.31
N SER A 200 33.25 -11.49 -21.24
CA SER A 200 34.06 -10.28 -21.37
C SER A 200 33.24 -8.99 -21.32
N LYS A 201 33.94 -7.94 -20.84
CA LYS A 201 33.57 -6.53 -20.91
C LYS A 201 33.03 -6.16 -22.29
N THR A 202 31.74 -5.86 -22.38
CA THR A 202 31.14 -5.21 -23.55
C THR A 202 30.69 -3.81 -23.17
N GLN A 203 31.23 -2.89 -23.95
CA GLN A 203 31.03 -1.44 -24.08
C GLN A 203 29.69 -0.87 -23.59
N ALA A 204 29.79 0.29 -22.96
CA ALA A 204 28.69 1.16 -22.58
C ALA A 204 27.70 1.36 -23.74
N ALA A 205 26.46 0.91 -23.54
CA ALA A 205 25.34 1.24 -24.41
C ALA A 205 25.04 2.74 -24.27
N GLN A 206 25.18 3.46 -25.38
CA GLN A 206 24.80 4.85 -25.52
C GLN A 206 23.29 4.99 -25.25
N GLN A 207 22.93 5.90 -24.35
CA GLN A 207 21.54 6.27 -24.10
C GLN A 207 20.90 6.79 -25.40
N PRO A 208 19.72 6.31 -25.82
CA PRO A 208 18.99 6.96 -26.89
C PRO A 208 18.51 8.35 -26.41
N GLU A 209 18.82 9.37 -27.19
CA GLU A 209 18.44 10.77 -26.98
C GLU A 209 16.94 10.92 -26.67
N SER A 210 16.63 11.52 -25.52
CA SER A 210 15.25 11.87 -25.18
C SER A 210 14.76 12.98 -26.12
N THR A 211 13.82 12.66 -26.99
CA THR A 211 13.06 13.70 -27.70
C THR A 211 12.26 14.49 -26.67
N GLY A 212 12.53 15.79 -26.52
CA GLY A 212 12.11 16.65 -25.40
C GLY A 212 10.62 16.96 -25.27
N VAL A 213 9.72 15.98 -25.46
CA VAL A 213 8.26 16.12 -25.42
C VAL A 213 7.62 14.93 -24.71
N SER A 214 6.89 15.19 -23.62
CA SER A 214 6.06 14.21 -22.91
C SER A 214 4.66 14.16 -23.53
N GLN A 215 4.11 12.95 -23.72
CA GLN A 215 2.79 12.73 -24.33
C GLN A 215 1.80 12.13 -23.33
N TYR A 216 0.56 12.62 -23.32
CA TYR A 216 -0.51 12.21 -22.41
C TYR A 216 -1.82 12.03 -23.16
N THR A 217 -2.56 10.96 -22.88
CA THR A 217 -3.93 10.79 -23.41
C THR A 217 -4.93 11.06 -22.28
N LEU A 218 -5.74 12.10 -22.41
CA LEU A 218 -6.69 12.55 -21.38
C LEU A 218 -8.06 12.84 -21.99
N SER A 219 -9.11 12.27 -21.41
CA SER A 219 -10.50 12.49 -21.84
C SER A 219 -10.70 12.28 -23.35
N GLY A 220 -9.97 11.34 -23.97
CA GLY A 220 -9.98 11.09 -25.41
C GLY A 220 -9.36 12.21 -26.26
N CYS A 221 -8.33 12.87 -25.73
CA CYS A 221 -7.48 13.82 -26.44
C CYS A 221 -6.01 13.47 -26.23
N ASP A 222 -5.19 13.67 -27.26
CA ASP A 222 -3.74 13.48 -27.19
C ASP A 222 -3.05 14.82 -26.94
N CYS A 223 -2.36 14.91 -25.80
CA CYS A 223 -1.72 16.10 -25.28
C CYS A 223 -0.20 15.98 -25.33
N LYS A 224 0.48 17.01 -25.81
CA LYS A 224 1.95 17.12 -25.85
C LYS A 224 2.39 18.25 -24.92
N CYS A 225 3.26 17.95 -23.97
CA CYS A 225 3.85 18.89 -23.02
C CYS A 225 5.38 18.92 -23.14
N PRO A 226 6.05 20.07 -23.07
CA PRO A 226 7.52 20.15 -23.14
C PRO A 226 8.17 19.52 -21.89
N SER A 227 9.08 18.57 -22.07
CA SER A 227 9.48 17.61 -21.02
C SER A 227 10.32 18.15 -19.85
N GLN A 228 10.54 19.46 -19.72
CA GLN A 228 11.49 20.02 -18.73
C GLN A 228 11.07 21.36 -18.10
N THR A 229 9.84 21.84 -18.31
CA THR A 229 9.48 23.20 -17.82
C THR A 229 8.09 23.28 -17.21
N TYR A 230 8.02 23.80 -15.98
CA TYR A 230 6.80 24.07 -15.23
C TYR A 230 5.89 25.17 -15.84
N THR A 231 6.34 25.94 -16.83
CA THR A 231 5.69 27.21 -17.20
C THR A 231 5.04 27.22 -18.59
N LYS A 232 5.27 26.19 -19.43
CA LYS A 232 4.72 26.17 -20.80
C LYS A 232 3.42 25.36 -20.87
N ALA A 233 2.46 25.85 -21.66
CA ALA A 233 1.17 25.20 -21.85
C ALA A 233 1.32 23.88 -22.63
N CYS A 234 0.55 22.87 -22.23
CA CYS A 234 0.37 21.64 -23.01
C CYS A 234 -0.57 21.89 -24.19
N GLN A 235 -0.30 21.27 -25.33
CA GLN A 235 -1.16 21.36 -26.52
C GLN A 235 -1.88 20.03 -26.72
N CYS A 236 -3.21 20.05 -26.80
CA CYS A 236 -4.02 18.85 -26.95
C CYS A 236 -4.79 18.82 -28.27
N SER A 237 -4.82 17.66 -28.92
CA SER A 237 -5.69 17.36 -30.07
C SER A 237 -6.85 16.48 -29.60
N CYS A 238 -8.09 16.87 -29.88
CA CYS A 238 -9.29 16.16 -29.47
C CYS A 238 -10.14 15.81 -30.70
N ASP A 239 -10.62 14.58 -30.78
CA ASP A 239 -11.42 14.12 -31.94
C ASP A 239 -12.87 14.63 -31.96
N SER A 240 -13.36 15.19 -30.84
CA SER A 240 -14.76 15.64 -30.71
C SER A 240 -14.88 17.16 -30.49
N PRO A 241 -15.69 17.87 -31.29
CA PRO A 241 -15.89 19.32 -31.15
C PRO A 241 -16.71 19.73 -29.92
N SER A 242 -17.33 18.79 -29.19
CA SER A 242 -18.07 19.05 -27.95
C SER A 242 -17.18 19.17 -26.71
N LYS A 243 -15.90 18.78 -26.81
CA LYS A 243 -14.97 18.82 -25.68
C LYS A 243 -14.28 20.18 -25.59
N ASN A 244 -14.33 20.80 -24.41
CA ASN A 244 -13.67 22.08 -24.18
C ASN A 244 -12.14 21.87 -24.11
N ARG A 245 -11.47 21.97 -25.27
CA ARG A 245 -10.02 21.77 -25.45
C ARG A 245 -9.19 22.51 -24.40
N ARG A 246 -9.57 23.74 -24.04
CA ARG A 246 -8.85 24.55 -23.03
C ARG A 246 -8.89 23.94 -21.63
N ASN A 247 -9.97 23.24 -21.28
CA ASN A 247 -10.07 22.55 -19.99
C ASN A 247 -9.16 21.31 -19.96
N VAL A 248 -9.10 20.56 -21.06
CA VAL A 248 -8.23 19.39 -21.19
C VAL A 248 -6.75 19.79 -21.16
N GLU A 249 -6.38 20.89 -21.82
CA GLU A 249 -5.02 21.45 -21.77
C GLU A 249 -4.60 21.86 -20.35
N ARG A 250 -5.52 22.44 -19.56
CA ARG A 250 -5.27 22.76 -18.14
C ARG A 250 -5.08 21.50 -17.29
N GLN A 251 -5.90 20.48 -17.50
CA GLN A 251 -5.77 19.19 -16.81
C GLN A 251 -4.45 18.50 -17.16
N ALA A 252 -4.07 18.48 -18.45
CA ALA A 252 -2.81 17.94 -18.92
C ALA A 252 -1.61 18.67 -18.28
N LEU A 253 -1.66 20.00 -18.19
CA LEU A 253 -0.61 20.78 -17.54
C LEU A 253 -0.50 20.50 -16.04
N ALA A 254 -1.63 20.35 -15.34
CA ALA A 254 -1.64 20.00 -13.92
C ALA A 254 -1.01 18.62 -13.67
N LEU A 255 -1.37 17.63 -14.51
CA LEU A 255 -0.79 16.29 -14.46
C LEU A 255 0.72 16.31 -14.75
N HIS A 256 1.14 17.01 -15.81
CA HIS A 256 2.54 17.14 -16.20
C HIS A 256 3.39 17.77 -15.09
N LYS A 257 2.88 18.83 -14.45
CA LYS A 257 3.56 19.47 -13.31
C LYS A 257 3.75 18.54 -12.12
N ARG A 258 2.74 17.72 -11.80
CA ARG A 258 2.85 16.71 -10.72
C ARG A 258 3.91 15.66 -11.04
N ILE A 259 3.97 15.20 -12.30
CA ILE A 259 4.99 14.24 -12.75
C ILE A 259 6.39 14.85 -12.64
N LEU A 260 6.59 16.08 -13.10
CA LEU A 260 7.89 16.76 -12.96
C LEU A 260 8.27 16.99 -11.49
N GLN A 261 7.33 17.40 -10.64
CA GLN A 261 7.58 17.54 -9.20
C GLN A 261 7.89 16.20 -8.54
N HIS A 262 7.26 15.13 -9.00
CA HIS A 262 7.52 13.77 -8.53
C HIS A 262 8.90 13.29 -8.97
N GLU A 263 9.28 13.50 -10.23
CA GLU A 263 10.62 13.21 -10.75
C GLU A 263 11.71 14.03 -10.04
N GLU A 264 11.45 15.30 -9.73
CA GLU A 264 12.36 16.16 -8.97
C GLU A 264 12.51 15.69 -7.51
N LYS A 265 11.41 15.33 -6.84
CA LYS A 265 11.45 14.70 -5.51
C LYS A 265 12.17 13.34 -5.53
N MET A 266 11.97 12.56 -6.59
CA MET A 266 12.60 11.25 -6.78
C MET A 266 14.10 11.33 -7.07
N SER A 267 14.56 12.46 -7.63
CA SER A 267 15.96 12.74 -7.99
C SER A 267 16.68 13.64 -6.99
N ALA A 268 15.97 14.22 -6.02
CA ALA A 268 16.56 14.99 -4.94
C ALA A 268 17.52 14.10 -4.11
N PRO A 269 18.74 14.57 -3.80
CA PRO A 269 19.68 13.83 -2.98
C PRO A 269 19.10 13.65 -1.57
N VAL A 270 18.89 12.40 -1.17
CA VAL A 270 18.46 12.01 0.18
C VAL A 270 19.44 12.58 1.20
N ARG A 271 18.98 13.46 2.09
CA ARG A 271 19.74 13.83 3.28
C ARG A 271 19.97 12.55 4.08
N ARG A 272 21.24 12.17 4.23
CA ARG A 272 21.68 11.00 4.99
C ARG A 272 21.40 11.23 6.48
N THR A 273 20.15 11.03 6.91
CA THR A 273 19.86 10.57 8.26
C THR A 273 20.60 9.24 8.44
N GLU A 274 21.21 9.04 9.59
CA GLU A 274 21.89 7.78 9.92
C GLU A 274 20.93 6.62 9.63
N SER A 275 21.31 5.72 8.72
CA SER A 275 20.46 4.60 8.33
C SER A 275 20.31 3.67 9.53
N VAL A 276 19.13 3.62 10.15
CA VAL A 276 18.80 2.64 11.19
C VAL A 276 18.83 1.26 10.55
N ALA A 277 19.66 0.36 11.10
CA ALA A 277 19.77 -1.00 10.61
C ALA A 277 18.43 -1.73 10.70
N PHE A 278 18.10 -2.58 9.72
CA PHE A 278 16.80 -3.25 9.62
C PHE A 278 16.41 -3.99 10.91
N ASN A 279 17.35 -4.70 11.52
CA ASN A 279 17.10 -5.45 12.75
C ASN A 279 16.88 -4.55 13.98
N ASP A 280 17.38 -3.31 13.95
CA ASP A 280 17.21 -2.31 15.02
C ASP A 280 15.94 -1.47 14.83
N ARG A 281 15.20 -1.68 13.73
CA ARG A 281 13.92 -1.01 13.51
C ARG A 281 12.89 -1.50 14.54
N PRO A 282 11.93 -0.65 14.92
CA PRO A 282 10.88 -1.06 15.84
C PRO A 282 9.99 -2.14 15.23
N ASP A 283 9.35 -2.93 16.09
CA ASP A 283 8.30 -3.85 15.67
C ASP A 283 7.02 -3.08 15.31
N MET A 284 6.25 -3.62 14.35
CA MET A 284 4.97 -3.07 13.94
C MET A 284 3.94 -3.09 15.07
N LEU A 285 3.05 -2.10 15.10
CA LEU A 285 1.92 -2.06 16.00
C LEU A 285 0.75 -2.91 15.44
N ILE A 286 0.70 -4.20 15.80
CA ILE A 286 -0.25 -5.19 15.24
C ILE A 286 -1.40 -5.62 16.18
N GLU A 287 -1.43 -5.10 17.41
CA GLU A 287 -2.46 -5.40 18.43
C GLU A 287 -3.18 -4.14 18.95
N ILE A 288 -3.58 -3.26 18.04
CA ILE A 288 -4.33 -2.03 18.35
C ILE A 288 -5.81 -2.20 17.97
N ASP A 289 -6.72 -1.75 18.84
CA ASP A 289 -8.17 -1.72 18.60
C ASP A 289 -8.81 -3.07 18.20
N TRP A 290 -8.31 -4.19 18.73
CA TRP A 290 -8.96 -5.49 18.58
C TRP A 290 -10.25 -5.54 19.42
N LYS A 291 -11.42 -5.68 18.77
CA LYS A 291 -12.74 -5.58 19.42
C LYS A 291 -13.04 -6.70 20.44
N ASP A 292 -12.41 -7.87 20.27
CA ASP A 292 -12.61 -9.07 21.09
C ASP A 292 -11.64 -9.19 22.27
N LYS A 293 -10.57 -8.39 22.29
CA LYS A 293 -9.73 -8.19 23.47
C LYS A 293 -10.26 -6.96 24.20
N SER A 294 -11.13 -7.16 25.21
CA SER A 294 -11.69 -6.08 26.04
C SER A 294 -10.60 -5.22 26.73
N ASP A 295 -9.38 -5.75 26.80
CA ASP A 295 -8.17 -5.11 27.32
C ASP A 295 -7.10 -5.00 26.22
N GLY A 296 -7.47 -4.62 24.99
CA GLY A 296 -6.51 -4.42 23.90
C GLY A 296 -5.28 -3.63 24.39
N ILE A 297 -4.07 -4.09 24.04
CA ILE A 297 -2.82 -3.49 24.58
C ILE A 297 -2.75 -2.01 24.26
N CYS A 298 -3.26 -1.62 23.08
CA CYS A 298 -3.29 -0.24 22.63
C CYS A 298 -4.67 0.12 22.05
N HIS A 299 -5.08 1.37 22.25
CA HIS A 299 -6.28 1.96 21.68
C HIS A 299 -5.97 3.27 20.97
N SER A 300 -6.35 3.38 19.69
CA SER A 300 -6.24 4.67 19.00
C SER A 300 -7.26 5.66 19.55
N ALA A 301 -6.93 6.95 19.49
CA ALA A 301 -7.86 8.02 19.86
C ALA A 301 -9.12 8.02 18.98
N GLY A 302 -8.99 7.58 17.72
CA GLY A 302 -10.06 7.62 16.72
C GLY A 302 -10.52 9.06 16.42
N ASN A 303 -11.71 9.17 15.81
CA ASN A 303 -12.31 10.45 15.40
C ASN A 303 -12.28 11.50 16.54
N PRO A 304 -11.75 12.72 16.30
CA PRO A 304 -11.40 13.31 14.99
C PRO A 304 -9.95 13.09 14.51
N PHE A 305 -9.16 12.27 15.20
CA PHE A 305 -7.74 12.10 14.96
C PHE A 305 -7.45 10.91 14.04
N GLU A 306 -6.34 11.01 13.32
CA GLU A 306 -5.66 9.86 12.70
C GLU A 306 -4.53 9.39 13.64
N LEU A 307 -4.13 8.13 13.52
CA LEU A 307 -3.14 7.53 14.42
C LEU A 307 -1.75 8.10 14.11
N LYS A 308 -1.09 8.63 15.14
CA LYS A 308 0.35 8.84 15.18
C LYS A 308 1.01 7.59 15.75
N TYR A 309 1.93 6.96 15.03
CA TYR A 309 2.58 5.77 15.54
C TYR A 309 3.60 6.18 16.63
N PRO A 310 3.60 5.54 17.81
CA PRO A 310 4.63 5.77 18.82
C PRO A 310 6.04 5.44 18.31
N ASN A 311 6.14 4.40 17.49
CA ASN A 311 7.37 3.90 16.90
C ASN A 311 7.20 3.77 15.37
N PRO A 312 7.29 4.87 14.60
CA PRO A 312 6.98 4.86 13.17
C PRO A 312 8.13 4.32 12.30
N GLY A 313 9.28 3.99 12.89
CA GLY A 313 10.50 3.63 12.16
C GLY A 313 11.19 4.84 11.53
N PRO A 314 12.28 4.62 10.77
CA PRO A 314 13.08 5.71 10.18
C PRO A 314 12.44 6.33 8.94
N ASP A 315 11.53 5.61 8.27
CA ASP A 315 10.90 6.03 7.02
C ASP A 315 9.43 6.37 7.28
N VAL A 316 9.15 7.66 7.45
CA VAL A 316 7.80 8.18 7.74
C VAL A 316 7.35 9.10 6.61
N ILE A 317 6.16 8.83 6.08
CA ILE A 317 5.50 9.64 5.07
C ILE A 317 4.35 10.39 5.76
N GLU A 318 4.45 11.71 5.77
CA GLU A 318 3.39 12.58 6.28
C GLU A 318 2.16 12.50 5.35
N GLY A 319 0.98 12.39 5.95
CA GLY A 319 -0.30 12.44 5.24
C GLY A 319 -0.62 13.82 4.67
N ASP A 320 -1.89 14.02 4.30
CA ASP A 320 -2.39 15.28 3.71
C ASP A 320 -2.61 16.41 4.72
N GLY A 321 -2.49 16.13 6.02
CA GLY A 321 -2.69 17.09 7.10
C GLY A 321 -4.14 17.50 7.32
N GLU A 322 -5.10 16.81 6.69
CA GLU A 322 -6.54 17.07 6.86
C GLU A 322 -6.99 16.77 8.29
N TYR A 323 -6.43 15.73 8.90
CA TYR A 323 -6.69 15.36 10.30
C TYR A 323 -5.44 15.50 11.16
N LYS A 324 -5.67 15.84 12.43
CA LYS A 324 -4.59 15.88 13.42
C LYS A 324 -4.20 14.46 13.79
N LEU A 325 -2.90 14.26 14.01
CA LEU A 325 -2.34 13.00 14.47
C LEU A 325 -2.34 12.94 16.00
N GLU A 326 -2.72 11.81 16.57
CA GLU A 326 -2.73 11.55 18.02
C GLU A 326 -2.14 10.17 18.32
N GLU A 327 -1.33 10.08 19.38
CA GLU A 327 -0.75 8.80 19.80
C GLU A 327 -1.81 7.90 20.46
N PRO A 328 -1.69 6.57 20.33
CA PRO A 328 -2.59 5.65 21.00
C PRO A 328 -2.33 5.61 22.51
N THR A 329 -3.31 5.17 23.27
CA THR A 329 -3.14 4.82 24.69
C THR A 329 -2.83 3.33 24.80
N CYS A 330 -1.64 3.02 25.32
CA CYS A 330 -1.17 1.72 25.78
C CYS A 330 -0.62 1.92 27.20
#